data_AF-A0A3G4RTU8-F1
#
_entry.id   AF-A0A3G4RTU8-F1
#
_cell.length_a   1.000
_cell.length_b   1.000
_cell.length_c   1.000
_cell.angle_alpha   90.00
_cell.angle_beta   90.00
_cell.angle_gamma   90.00
#
_symmetry.space_group_name_H-M   'P 1'
#
loop_
_entity.id
_entity.type
_entity.pdbx_description
1 polymer ?
#
loop_
_entity_poly.entity_id
_entity_poly.type
_entity_poly.pdbx_seq_one_letter_code
_entity_poly.pdbx_strand_id
1 'polypeptide(L)' 'MDSLSDCNNDLYKTLESIARESHKRNIVIMTHNHCLSFLARDRLGKKFKPAYLDALIMHYDGTRLILDGKYNKEA' A
#
# COMPACT_ATOMS: atom_id res chain seq x y z
N MET A 1 18.13 -7.57 -3.75
CA MET A 1 18.06 -7.00 -2.40
C MET A 1 17.12 -5.81 -2.47
N ASP A 2 16.00 -5.96 -1.77
CA ASP A 2 15.03 -4.96 -1.27
C ASP A 2 14.41 -3.93 -2.22
N SER A 3 13.56 -4.39 -3.15
CA SER A 3 12.64 -3.50 -3.89
C SER A 3 11.60 -2.78 -3.01
N LEU A 4 11.45 -3.20 -1.75
CA LEU A 4 10.50 -2.62 -0.79
C LEU A 4 11.11 -1.55 0.13
N SER A 5 12.45 -1.37 0.14
CA SER A 5 13.08 -0.26 0.88
C SER A 5 13.00 1.05 0.11
N ASP A 6 12.99 0.98 -1.22
CA ASP A 6 12.88 2.14 -2.09
C ASP A 6 11.40 2.42 -2.39
N CYS A 7 10.79 3.33 -1.62
CA CYS A 7 9.41 3.75 -1.86
C CYS A 7 9.35 4.67 -3.09
N ASN A 8 9.45 4.06 -4.27
CA ASN A 8 9.46 4.71 -5.58
C ASN A 8 8.38 4.09 -6.49
N ASN A 9 8.39 4.40 -7.79
CA ASN A 9 7.38 3.91 -8.72
C ASN A 9 7.41 2.38 -8.94
N ASP A 10 8.53 1.71 -8.68
CA ASP A 10 8.64 0.25 -8.82
C ASP A 10 7.96 -0.50 -7.65
N LEU A 11 7.68 0.19 -6.54
CA LEU A 11 6.84 -0.33 -5.46
C LEU A 11 5.46 -0.73 -6.00
N TYR A 12 4.84 0.09 -6.84
CA TYR A 12 3.49 -0.21 -7.36
C TYR A 12 3.47 -1.45 -8.24
N LYS A 13 4.45 -1.61 -9.12
CA LYS A 13 4.58 -2.83 -9.96
C LYS A 13 4.73 -4.06 -9.09
N THR A 14 5.52 -3.96 -8.02
CA THR A 14 5.73 -5.05 -7.05
C THR A 14 4.41 -5.41 -6.36
N LEU A 15 3.70 -4.41 -5.83
CA LEU A 15 2.41 -4.61 -5.15
C LEU A 15 1.36 -5.20 -6.12
N GLU A 16 1.30 -4.73 -7.36
CA GLU A 16 0.36 -5.24 -8.37
C GLU A 16 0.67 -6.67 -8.79
N SER A 17 1.95 -7.04 -8.92
CA SER A 17 2.33 -8.44 -9.20
C SER A 17 1.91 -9.35 -8.04
N ILE A 18 2.17 -8.93 -6.80
CA ILE A 18 1.76 -9.66 -5.59
C ILE A 18 0.23 -9.82 -5.53
N ALA A 19 -0.52 -8.76 -5.82
CA ALA A 19 -1.98 -8.79 -5.82
C ALA A 19 -2.54 -9.76 -6.89
N ARG A 20 -1.98 -9.72 -8.11
CA ARG A 20 -2.36 -10.60 -9.21
C ARG A 20 -2.07 -12.07 -8.92
N GLU A 21 -0.90 -12.36 -8.37
CA GLU A 21 -0.44 -13.73 -8.05
C GLU A 21 -1.15 -14.32 -6.83
N SER A 22 -1.75 -13.49 -5.98
CA SER A 22 -2.42 -13.97 -4.77
C SER A 22 -3.80 -14.56 -5.00
N HIS A 23 -4.26 -14.68 -6.24
CA HIS A 23 -5.51 -15.36 -6.62
C HIS A 23 -6.73 -14.95 -5.76
N LYS A 24 -6.91 -13.64 -5.55
CA LYS A 24 -7.99 -13.04 -4.72
C LYS A 24 -7.93 -13.33 -3.22
N ARG A 25 -6.79 -13.80 -2.69
CA ARG A 25 -6.57 -13.88 -1.23
C ARG A 25 -6.25 -12.50 -0.67
N ASN A 26 -6.57 -12.30 0.61
CA ASN A 26 -6.14 -11.11 1.34
C ASN A 26 -4.64 -11.18 1.64
N ILE A 27 -3.95 -10.06 1.49
CA ILE A 27 -2.50 -9.94 1.63
C ILE A 27 -2.22 -8.88 2.68
N VAL A 28 -1.29 -9.16 3.59
CA VAL A 28 -0.78 -8.18 4.55
C VAL A 28 0.69 -7.95 4.23
N ILE A 29 1.04 -6.69 3.95
CA ILE A 29 2.41 -6.27 3.69
C ILE A 29 2.84 -5.34 4.82
N MET A 30 3.89 -5.73 5.54
CA MET A 30 4.49 -4.90 6.58
C MET A 30 5.61 -4.05 5.97
N THR A 31 5.56 -2.75 6.20
CA THR A 31 6.54 -1.79 5.68
C THR A 31 6.73 -0.63 6.65
N HIS A 32 7.66 0.27 6.31
CA HIS A 32 7.98 1.45 7.10
C HIS A 32 6.99 2.60 6.86
N ASN A 33 6.85 3.48 7.85
CA ASN A 33 5.95 4.64 7.79
C ASN A 33 6.23 5.58 6.60
N HIS A 34 7.47 5.68 6.15
CA HIS A 34 7.83 6.52 5.02
C HIS A 34 7.28 5.96 3.69
N CYS A 35 7.19 4.64 3.53
CA CYS A 35 6.52 4.01 2.38
C CYS A 35 5.00 4.20 2.43
N LEU A 36 4.37 4.05 3.60
CA LEU A 36 2.95 4.35 3.75
C LEU A 36 2.63 5.81 3.42
N SER A 37 3.49 6.74 3.88
CA SER A 37 3.36 8.17 3.59
C SER A 37 3.53 8.46 2.09
N PHE A 38 4.49 7.80 1.43
CA PHE A 38 4.71 7.90 -0.01
C PHE A 38 3.47 7.46 -0.80
N LEU A 39 2.94 6.26 -0.51
CA LEU A 39 1.76 5.70 -1.19
C LEU A 39 0.54 6.63 -1.06
N ALA A 40 0.26 7.11 0.15
CA ALA A 40 -0.88 8.00 0.39
C ALA A 40 -0.71 9.37 -0.29
N ARG A 41 0.50 9.94 -0.28
CA ARG A 41 0.76 11.22 -0.95
C ARG A 41 0.57 11.09 -2.46
N ASP A 42 1.12 10.05 -3.05
CA ASP A 42 1.14 9.86 -4.49
C ASP A 42 -0.24 9.46 -5.05
N ARG A 43 -0.99 8.57 -4.38
CA ARG A 43 -2.30 8.11 -4.86
C ARG A 43 -3.49 8.94 -4.41
N LEU A 44 -3.44 9.57 -3.22
CA LEU A 44 -4.56 10.36 -2.69
C LEU A 44 -4.31 11.86 -2.73
N GLY A 45 -3.10 12.32 -3.07
CA GLY A 45 -2.72 13.72 -2.94
C GLY A 45 -2.71 14.22 -1.50
N LYS A 46 -2.77 13.32 -0.51
CA LYS A 46 -2.94 13.66 0.90
C LYS A 46 -1.67 13.45 1.70
N LYS A 47 -1.39 14.39 2.61
CA LYS A 47 -0.36 14.19 3.62
C LYS A 47 -0.85 13.15 4.63
N PHE A 48 -0.16 12.02 4.69
CA PHE A 48 -0.40 10.97 5.67
C PHE A 48 0.82 10.86 6.59
N LYS A 49 0.59 10.82 7.91
CA LYS A 49 1.60 10.54 8.93
C LYS A 49 1.12 9.31 9.72
N PRO A 50 1.59 8.10 9.38
CA PRO A 50 1.16 6.88 10.06
C PRO A 50 1.69 6.83 11.49
N ALA A 51 0.83 6.45 12.44
CA ALA A 51 1.23 5.98 13.76
C ALA A 51 1.69 4.50 13.69
N TYR A 52 2.15 3.96 14.82
CA TYR A 52 2.51 2.55 14.91
C TYR A 52 1.29 1.67 14.62
N LEU A 53 1.43 0.74 13.66
CA LEU A 53 0.36 -0.14 13.17
C LEU A 53 -0.80 0.54 12.43
N ASP A 54 -0.66 1.81 12.04
CA ASP A 54 -1.55 2.39 11.04
C ASP A 54 -1.39 1.65 9.71
N ALA A 55 -2.50 1.41 9.03
CA ALA A 55 -2.54 0.67 7.77
C ALA A 55 -3.23 1.46 6.66
N LEU A 56 -2.79 1.15 5.44
CA LEU A 56 -3.48 1.50 4.21
C LEU A 56 -4.18 0.25 3.68
N ILE A 57 -5.40 0.41 3.20
CA ILE A 57 -6.13 -0.68 2.55
C ILE A 57 -6.13 -0.43 1.06
N MET A 58 -5.77 -1.46 0.29
CA MET A 58 -5.79 -1.37 -1.16
C MET A 58 -6.66 -2.47 -1.73
N HIS A 59 -7.42 -2.13 -2.77
CA HIS A 59 -8.25 -3.05 -3.53
C HIS A 59 -7.66 -3.24 -4.93
N TYR A 60 -7.57 -4.48 -5.41
CA TYR A 60 -7.20 -4.77 -6.79
C TYR A 60 -8.46 -5.00 -7.62
N ASP A 61 -8.69 -4.15 -8.62
CA ASP A 61 -9.90 -4.20 -9.47
C ASP A 61 -9.81 -5.20 -10.64
N GLY A 62 -8.68 -5.91 -10.76
CA GLY A 62 -8.37 -6.79 -11.89
C GLY A 62 -7.43 -6.16 -12.92
N THR A 63 -7.17 -4.85 -12.82
CA THR A 63 -6.24 -4.12 -13.68
C THR A 63 -5.16 -3.40 -12.89
N ARG A 64 -5.52 -2.76 -11.77
CA ARG A 64 -4.62 -1.91 -10.98
C ARG A 64 -4.97 -1.97 -9.49
N LEU A 65 -4.01 -1.57 -8.66
CA LEU A 65 -4.25 -1.35 -7.24
C LEU A 65 -4.82 0.05 -6.99
N ILE A 66 -5.95 0.08 -6.29
CA ILE A 66 -6.63 1.28 -5.84
C ILE A 66 -6.39 1.42 -4.34
N LEU A 67 -5.98 2.62 -3.91
CA LEU A 67 -5.80 2.92 -2.50
C LEU A 67 -7.14 3.37 -1.90
N ASP A 68 -7.76 2.49 -1.13
CA ASP A 68 -8.96 2.81 -0.35
C ASP A 68 -8.57 3.45 0.99
N GLY A 69 -9.45 4.29 1.53
CA GLY A 69 -9.19 5.07 2.74
C GLY A 69 -8.71 4.23 3.94
N LYS A 70 -7.99 4.89 4.85
CA LYS A 70 -7.39 4.29 6.06
C LYS A 70 -8.30 3.30 6.77
N TYR A 71 -7.73 2.17 7.17
CA TYR A 71 -8.29 1.38 8.27
C TYR A 71 -7.89 2.02 9.59
N ASN A 72 -8.83 2.69 10.25
CA ASN A 72 -8.68 3.08 11.66
C ASN A 72 -9.15 1.90 12.52
N LYS A 73 -8.29 1.42 13.42
CA LYS A 73 -8.63 0.38 14.42
C LYS A 73 -9.68 0.85 15.45
N GLU A 74 -10.06 2.13 15.41
CA GLU A 74 -11.01 2.78 16.34
C GLU A 74 -12.36 3.14 15.70
N ALA A 75 -12.77 2.45 14.62
CA ALA A 75 -14.12 2.54 14.07
C ALA A 75 -14.93 1.28 14.37
#